data_AF-A0A286MNP8-F1
#
_entry.id   AF-A0A286MNP8-F1
#
_cell.length_a   1.000
_cell.length_b   1.000
_cell.length_c   1.000
_cell.angle_alpha   90.00
_cell.angle_beta   90.00
_cell.angle_gamma   90.00
#
_symmetry.space_group_name_H-M   'P 1'
#
loop_
_entity.id
_entity.type
_entity.pdbx_description
1 polymer ?
#
loop_
_entity_poly.entity_id
_entity_poly.type
_entity_poly.pdbx_seq_one_letter_code
_entity_poly.pdbx_strand_id
1 'polypeptide(L)'
;SIQSIDLSNNSLTDFPSDILLCTQIRSLDLSHNSITGELPVANFTLLTNLSTLNLSYNYFLEGGIEGVEYFNRFNSSSFLHSGLLPIDHQHELKTATAILLLVGVPFFIVLIVGCLVWQVWRNNHRLTPTALEKATEGFAKENMLWKGGKTEIYKGWLVDGDEVEINLQRGRFSS
;
A
#
# COMPACT_ATOMS: atom_id res chain seq x y z
N SER A 1 26.35 -36.13 -35.64
CA SER A 1 25.25 -35.15 -35.53
C SER A 1 25.03 -34.88 -34.07
N ILE A 2 25.06 -33.61 -33.63
CA ILE A 2 24.81 -33.22 -32.24
C ILE A 2 23.30 -33.14 -32.05
N GLN A 3 22.77 -33.82 -31.03
CA GLN A 3 21.34 -33.84 -30.71
C GLN A 3 21.01 -33.22 -29.35
N SER A 4 22.00 -33.09 -28.47
CA SER A 4 21.83 -32.50 -27.14
C SER A 4 23.04 -31.64 -26.82
N ILE A 5 22.80 -30.45 -26.31
CA ILE A 5 23.81 -29.55 -25.77
C ILE A 5 23.38 -29.16 -24.37
N ASP A 6 24.26 -29.38 -23.40
CA ASP A 6 24.09 -28.95 -22.01
C ASP A 6 25.29 -28.07 -21.66
N LEU A 7 25.01 -26.79 -21.42
CA LEU A 7 25.95 -25.79 -20.92
C LEU A 7 25.41 -25.17 -19.62
N SER A 8 24.54 -25.89 -18.91
CA SER A 8 23.98 -25.41 -17.66
C SER A 8 25.07 -25.21 -16.59
N ASN A 9 24.81 -24.35 -15.62
CA ASN A 9 25.69 -24.13 -14.46
C ASN A 9 27.12 -23.67 -14.84
N ASN A 10 27.21 -22.79 -15.83
CA ASN A 10 28.45 -22.14 -16.20
C ASN A 10 28.37 -20.62 -15.91
N SER A 11 29.43 -19.90 -16.28
CA SER A 11 29.49 -18.44 -16.14
C SER A 11 29.35 -17.73 -17.50
N LEU A 12 28.51 -18.25 -18.40
CA LEU A 12 28.29 -17.62 -19.70
C LEU A 12 27.60 -16.27 -19.52
N THR A 13 28.13 -15.22 -20.13
CA THR A 13 27.56 -13.87 -20.12
C THR A 13 26.83 -13.51 -21.40
N ASP A 14 27.23 -14.16 -22.50
CA ASP A 14 26.69 -13.96 -23.84
C ASP A 14 26.03 -15.24 -24.35
N PHE A 15 25.01 -15.08 -25.20
CA PHE A 15 24.35 -16.21 -25.82
C PHE A 15 25.25 -16.82 -26.91
N PRO A 16 25.57 -18.14 -26.85
CA PRO A 16 26.43 -18.77 -27.86
C PRO A 16 25.62 -19.05 -29.14
N SER A 17 25.43 -18.03 -29.97
CA SER A 17 24.55 -18.04 -31.15
C SER A 17 24.84 -19.15 -32.16
N ASP A 18 26.10 -19.58 -32.28
CA ASP A 18 26.53 -20.67 -33.16
C ASP A 18 25.81 -22.00 -32.89
N ILE A 19 25.34 -22.23 -31.66
CA ILE A 19 24.57 -23.45 -31.33
C ILE A 19 23.26 -23.52 -32.12
N LEU A 20 22.71 -22.37 -32.54
CA LEU A 20 21.47 -22.30 -33.32
C LEU A 20 21.68 -22.71 -34.79
N LEU A 21 22.92 -22.85 -35.24
CA LEU A 21 23.26 -23.45 -36.54
C LEU A 21 23.07 -24.99 -36.53
N CYS A 22 23.01 -25.60 -35.35
CA CYS A 22 22.82 -27.04 -35.18
C CYS A 22 21.33 -27.43 -35.31
N THR A 23 20.76 -27.33 -36.51
CA THR A 23 19.31 -27.55 -36.77
C THR A 23 18.78 -28.97 -36.45
N GLN A 24 19.68 -29.93 -36.18
CA GLN A 24 19.32 -31.28 -35.75
C GLN A 24 19.25 -31.46 -34.21
N ILE A 25 19.49 -30.40 -33.45
CA ILE A 25 19.41 -30.44 -31.99
C ILE A 25 17.97 -30.71 -31.52
N ARG A 26 17.87 -31.50 -30.45
CA ARG A 26 16.61 -31.93 -29.80
C ARG A 26 16.51 -31.45 -28.36
N SER A 27 17.64 -31.21 -27.71
CA SER A 27 17.72 -30.72 -26.33
C SER A 27 18.79 -29.64 -26.21
N LEU A 28 18.44 -28.51 -25.58
CA LEU A 28 19.35 -27.41 -25.30
C LEU A 28 19.11 -26.92 -23.86
N ASP A 29 20.12 -27.05 -23.01
CA ASP A 29 20.12 -26.49 -21.66
C ASP A 29 21.21 -25.42 -21.52
N LEU A 30 20.80 -24.19 -21.24
CA LEU A 30 21.65 -23.03 -20.93
C LEU A 30 21.34 -22.46 -19.54
N SER A 31 20.62 -23.20 -18.70
CA SER A 31 20.15 -22.70 -17.41
C SER A 31 21.28 -22.41 -16.43
N HIS A 32 20.99 -21.58 -15.43
CA HIS A 32 21.96 -21.22 -14.39
C HIS A 32 23.27 -20.67 -14.99
N ASN A 33 23.14 -19.66 -15.84
CA ASN A 33 24.25 -18.89 -16.37
C ASN A 33 24.04 -17.40 -16.04
N SER A 34 24.85 -16.53 -16.62
CA SER A 34 24.72 -15.07 -16.50
C SER A 34 24.41 -14.42 -17.86
N ILE A 35 23.70 -15.13 -18.75
CA ILE A 35 23.48 -14.66 -20.12
C ILE A 35 22.59 -13.42 -20.09
N THR A 36 23.03 -12.37 -20.76
CA THR A 36 22.34 -11.08 -20.86
C THR A 36 21.99 -10.75 -22.32
N GLY A 37 21.19 -9.69 -22.51
CA GLY A 37 20.84 -9.19 -23.84
C GLY A 37 19.56 -9.78 -24.42
N GLU A 38 19.32 -9.51 -25.71
CA GLU A 38 18.13 -9.98 -26.42
C GLU A 38 18.29 -11.44 -26.84
N LEU A 39 17.21 -12.22 -26.70
CA LEU A 39 17.18 -13.59 -27.21
C LEU A 39 17.10 -13.55 -28.75
N PRO A 40 17.93 -14.30 -29.49
CA PRO A 40 17.89 -14.34 -30.96
C PRO A 40 16.70 -15.18 -31.47
N VAL A 41 15.48 -14.69 -31.26
CA VAL A 41 14.20 -15.37 -31.56
C VAL A 41 14.15 -15.88 -32.99
N ALA A 42 14.57 -15.06 -33.95
CA ALA A 42 14.54 -15.41 -35.36
C ALA A 42 15.30 -16.73 -35.65
N ASN A 43 16.45 -16.93 -34.99
CA ASN A 43 17.26 -18.14 -35.16
C ASN A 43 16.69 -19.34 -34.42
N PHE A 44 16.04 -19.14 -33.26
CA PHE A 44 15.38 -20.23 -32.53
C PHE A 44 14.29 -20.91 -33.36
N THR A 45 13.53 -20.14 -34.15
CA THR A 45 12.46 -20.71 -34.99
C THR A 45 12.96 -21.70 -36.05
N LEU A 46 14.26 -21.65 -36.40
CA LEU A 46 14.90 -22.60 -37.32
C LEU A 46 15.15 -23.99 -36.70
N LEU A 47 15.15 -24.08 -35.37
CA LEU A 47 15.37 -25.33 -34.62
C LEU A 47 14.07 -26.14 -34.53
N THR A 48 13.57 -26.62 -35.66
CA THR A 48 12.27 -27.32 -35.74
C THR A 48 12.21 -28.61 -34.92
N ASN A 49 13.35 -29.30 -34.79
CA ASN A 49 13.51 -30.56 -34.04
C ASN A 49 13.72 -30.36 -32.52
N LEU A 50 13.90 -29.13 -32.05
CA LEU A 50 14.12 -28.85 -30.64
C LEU A 50 12.86 -29.20 -29.84
N SER A 51 13.02 -30.07 -28.86
CA SER A 51 11.92 -30.62 -28.04
C SER A 51 12.07 -30.27 -26.56
N THR A 52 13.32 -30.08 -26.11
CA THR A 52 13.64 -29.67 -24.75
C THR A 52 14.49 -28.40 -24.81
N LEU A 53 14.06 -27.37 -24.11
CA LEU A 53 14.76 -26.10 -23.99
C LEU A 53 14.75 -25.71 -22.52
N ASN A 54 15.87 -25.21 -22.00
CA ASN A 54 15.95 -24.63 -20.67
C ASN A 54 16.86 -23.39 -20.70
N LEU A 55 16.26 -22.22 -20.48
CA LEU A 55 16.90 -20.91 -20.41
C LEU A 55 16.75 -20.28 -19.02
N SER A 56 16.23 -21.03 -18.05
CA SER A 56 15.93 -20.54 -16.70
C SER A 56 17.18 -20.03 -15.98
N TYR A 57 16.99 -19.10 -15.04
CA TYR A 57 18.09 -18.53 -14.26
C TYR A 57 19.19 -17.92 -15.15
N ASN A 58 18.79 -16.90 -15.92
CA ASN A 58 19.62 -16.03 -16.75
C ASN A 58 19.06 -14.60 -16.68
N TYR A 59 19.62 -13.65 -17.42
CA TYR A 59 19.30 -12.23 -17.31
C TYR A 59 19.00 -11.59 -18.68
N PHE A 60 18.19 -12.28 -19.50
CA PHE A 60 17.75 -11.76 -20.80
C PHE A 60 16.86 -10.51 -20.63
N LEU A 61 16.75 -9.73 -21.71
CA LEU A 61 15.84 -8.58 -21.76
C LEU A 61 14.37 -9.00 -21.66
N GLU A 62 13.58 -8.18 -20.97
CA GLU A 62 12.18 -8.44 -20.68
C GLU A 62 11.34 -8.63 -21.94
N GLY A 63 10.42 -9.60 -21.92
CA GLY A 63 9.43 -9.79 -22.99
C GLY A 63 10.00 -10.37 -24.28
N GLY A 64 11.25 -10.86 -24.28
CA GLY A 64 11.92 -11.38 -25.47
C GLY A 64 11.23 -12.57 -26.17
N ILE A 65 10.24 -13.21 -25.54
CA ILE A 65 9.45 -14.29 -26.14
C ILE A 65 7.95 -13.98 -26.26
N GLU A 66 7.52 -12.77 -25.88
CA GLU A 66 6.10 -12.39 -25.91
C GLU A 66 5.58 -12.37 -27.36
N GLY A 67 4.44 -13.00 -27.59
CA GLY A 67 3.81 -13.07 -28.92
C GLY A 67 4.48 -14.03 -29.92
N VAL A 68 5.53 -14.76 -29.50
CA VAL A 68 6.24 -15.69 -30.38
C VAL A 68 5.71 -17.12 -30.17
N GLU A 69 4.87 -17.58 -31.09
CA GLU A 69 4.20 -18.89 -31.00
C GLU A 69 5.18 -20.07 -30.85
N TYR A 70 6.38 -19.96 -31.42
CA TYR A 70 7.39 -21.02 -31.36
C TYR A 70 7.71 -21.45 -29.92
N PHE A 71 7.75 -20.51 -28.96
CA PHE A 71 8.10 -20.82 -27.58
C PHE A 71 6.94 -21.41 -26.77
N ASN A 72 5.70 -21.35 -27.25
CA ASN A 72 4.52 -21.92 -26.58
C ASN A 72 4.58 -23.45 -26.47
N ARG A 73 5.45 -24.10 -27.25
CA ARG A 73 5.66 -25.56 -27.19
C ARG A 73 6.52 -26.02 -26.00
N PHE A 74 7.20 -25.10 -25.30
CA PHE A 74 8.05 -25.41 -24.16
C PHE A 74 7.34 -25.09 -22.84
N ASN A 75 7.76 -25.76 -21.77
CA ASN A 75 7.21 -25.51 -20.44
C ASN A 75 7.62 -24.11 -19.94
N SER A 76 6.73 -23.38 -19.27
CA SER A 76 7.03 -22.09 -18.66
C SER A 76 8.22 -22.15 -17.69
N SER A 77 8.47 -23.31 -17.05
CA SER A 77 9.64 -23.51 -16.19
C SER A 77 10.97 -23.29 -16.93
N SER A 78 11.01 -23.55 -18.24
CA SER A 78 12.18 -23.32 -19.09
C SER A 78 12.60 -21.86 -19.17
N PHE A 79 11.73 -20.92 -18.76
CA PHE A 79 11.96 -19.48 -18.82
C PHE A 79 11.88 -18.83 -17.43
N LEU A 80 11.82 -19.63 -16.36
CA LEU A 80 11.70 -19.10 -15.01
C LEU A 80 12.96 -18.33 -14.61
N HIS A 81 12.81 -17.15 -14.02
CA HIS A 81 13.92 -16.26 -13.63
C HIS A 81 14.93 -16.00 -14.78
N SER A 82 14.48 -16.02 -16.04
CA SER A 82 15.36 -15.72 -17.18
C SER A 82 15.24 -14.27 -17.66
N GLY A 83 14.22 -13.54 -17.22
CA GLY A 83 13.80 -12.25 -17.76
C GLY A 83 12.88 -12.34 -18.97
N LEU A 84 12.76 -13.49 -19.64
CA LEU A 84 12.01 -13.59 -20.90
C LEU A 84 10.49 -13.56 -20.75
N LEU A 85 9.96 -13.95 -19.59
CA LEU A 85 8.54 -13.88 -19.30
C LEU A 85 8.15 -12.44 -18.95
N PRO A 86 6.98 -11.95 -19.42
CA PRO A 86 6.51 -10.62 -19.05
C PRO A 86 6.36 -10.52 -17.53
N ILE A 87 6.83 -9.43 -16.93
CA ILE A 87 6.60 -9.17 -15.50
C ILE A 87 5.09 -8.93 -15.34
N ASP A 88 4.40 -9.82 -14.62
CA ASP A 88 2.99 -9.67 -14.28
C ASP A 88 2.80 -8.47 -13.34
N HIS A 89 2.73 -7.27 -13.91
CA HIS A 89 2.40 -6.02 -13.22
C HIS A 89 1.01 -6.07 -12.58
N GLN A 90 0.15 -7.00 -13.01
CA GLN A 90 -1.18 -7.18 -12.44
C GLN A 90 -1.11 -7.73 -11.02
N HIS A 91 -0.05 -8.47 -10.67
CA HIS A 91 0.10 -9.06 -9.34
C HIS A 91 0.42 -8.02 -8.26
N GLU A 92 1.28 -7.04 -8.55
CA GLU A 92 1.60 -5.96 -7.59
C GLU A 92 0.39 -5.05 -7.29
N LEU A 93 -0.42 -4.74 -8.30
CA LEU A 93 -1.62 -3.92 -8.11
C LEU A 93 -2.70 -4.68 -7.32
N LYS A 94 -2.82 -6.01 -7.50
CA LYS A 94 -3.76 -6.86 -6.74
C LYS A 94 -3.35 -7.00 -5.27
N THR A 95 -2.05 -7.11 -4.96
CA THR A 95 -1.60 -7.19 -3.56
C THR A 95 -1.76 -5.86 -2.83
N ALA A 96 -1.44 -4.74 -3.47
CA ALA A 96 -1.62 -3.41 -2.88
C ALA A 96 -3.10 -3.09 -2.59
N THR A 97 -4.01 -3.44 -3.50
CA THR A 97 -5.45 -3.26 -3.30
C THR A 97 -5.99 -4.13 -2.16
N ALA A 98 -5.53 -5.37 -2.01
CA ALA A 98 -5.91 -6.23 -0.89
C ALA A 98 -5.46 -5.67 0.47
N ILE A 99 -4.23 -5.13 0.56
CA ILE A 99 -3.70 -4.53 1.80
C ILE A 99 -4.50 -3.28 2.19
N LEU A 100 -4.83 -2.42 1.22
CA LEU A 100 -5.63 -1.22 1.45
C LEU A 100 -7.00 -1.57 2.06
N LEU A 101 -7.65 -2.62 1.56
CA LEU A 101 -8.96 -3.09 2.04
C LEU A 101 -8.87 -3.71 3.44
N LEU A 102 -7.84 -4.51 3.72
CA LEU A 102 -7.72 -5.23 5.00
C LEU A 102 -7.22 -4.36 6.15
N VAL A 103 -6.36 -3.37 5.88
CA VAL A 103 -5.69 -2.58 6.92
C VAL A 103 -6.12 -1.12 6.89
N GLY A 104 -6.22 -0.52 5.70
CA GLY A 104 -6.57 0.88 5.53
C GLY A 104 -8.01 1.17 5.96
N VAL A 105 -8.97 0.39 5.47
CA VAL A 105 -10.40 0.60 5.77
C VAL A 105 -10.69 0.54 7.28
N PRO A 106 -10.24 -0.48 8.05
CA PRO A 106 -10.45 -0.50 9.49
C PRO A 106 -9.83 0.69 10.22
N PHE A 107 -8.64 1.13 9.80
CA PHE A 107 -7.97 2.29 10.38
C PHE A 107 -8.80 3.57 10.23
N PHE A 108 -9.36 3.82 9.04
CA PHE A 108 -10.25 4.97 8.81
C PHE A 108 -11.55 4.86 9.60
N ILE A 109 -12.13 3.67 9.73
CA ILE A 109 -13.34 3.45 10.55
C ILE A 109 -13.06 3.82 12.01
N VAL A 110 -11.93 3.37 12.57
CA VAL A 110 -11.54 3.71 13.95
C VAL A 110 -11.36 5.22 14.12
N LEU A 111 -10.73 5.91 13.16
CA LEU A 111 -10.60 7.37 13.20
C LEU A 111 -11.96 8.08 13.15
N ILE A 112 -12.87 7.64 12.28
CA ILE A 112 -14.21 8.23 12.18
C ILE A 112 -14.98 8.02 13.48
N VAL A 113 -14.99 6.80 14.02
CA VAL A 113 -15.64 6.50 15.30
C VAL A 113 -15.03 7.33 16.43
N GLY A 114 -13.71 7.42 16.51
CA GLY A 114 -13.02 8.26 17.48
C GLY A 114 -13.39 9.73 17.36
N CYS A 115 -13.49 10.26 16.13
CA CYS A 115 -13.92 11.62 15.86
C CYS A 115 -15.37 11.87 16.30
N LEU A 116 -16.28 10.93 16.01
CA LEU A 116 -17.68 11.02 16.42
C LEU A 116 -17.84 10.97 17.95
N VAL A 117 -17.13 10.05 18.63
CA VAL A 117 -17.11 9.97 20.10
C VAL A 117 -16.60 11.28 20.69
N TRP A 118 -15.50 11.81 20.17
CA TRP A 118 -14.96 13.09 20.60
C TRP A 118 -15.95 14.24 20.37
N GLN A 119 -16.62 14.26 19.22
CA GLN A 119 -17.61 15.29 18.90
C GLN A 119 -18.80 15.27 19.86
N VAL A 120 -19.33 14.08 20.16
CA VAL A 120 -20.45 13.89 21.11
C VAL A 120 -20.02 14.32 22.51
N TRP A 121 -18.87 13.84 22.99
CA TRP A 121 -18.32 14.22 24.28
C TRP A 121 -18.16 15.74 24.38
N ARG A 122 -17.52 16.35 23.37
CA ARG A 122 -17.33 17.80 23.31
C ARG A 122 -18.66 18.54 23.35
N ASN A 123 -19.68 18.07 22.64
CA ASN A 123 -20.98 18.72 22.60
C ASN A 123 -21.71 18.62 23.95
N ASN A 124 -21.61 17.48 24.63
CA ASN A 124 -22.22 17.28 25.95
C ASN A 124 -21.57 18.18 27.03
N HIS A 125 -20.26 18.40 26.94
CA HIS A 125 -19.51 19.25 27.90
C HIS A 125 -19.42 20.73 27.49
N ARG A 126 -20.20 21.19 26.50
CA ARG A 126 -20.26 22.63 26.18
C ARG A 126 -21.01 23.36 27.29
N LEU A 127 -20.34 24.25 28.01
CA LEU A 127 -20.99 25.23 28.88
C LEU A 127 -21.81 26.19 28.02
N THR A 128 -23.14 26.15 28.17
CA THR A 128 -24.04 27.13 27.55
C THR A 128 -24.32 28.29 28.50
N PRO A 129 -24.62 29.50 27.99
CA PRO A 129 -25.01 30.64 28.83
C PRO A 129 -26.23 30.33 29.71
N THR A 130 -27.18 29.56 29.19
CA THR A 130 -28.37 29.10 29.92
C THR A 130 -28.04 28.13 31.06
N ALA A 131 -27.02 27.29 30.89
CA ALA A 131 -26.56 26.40 31.97
C ALA A 131 -25.94 27.21 33.11
N LEU A 132 -25.20 28.28 32.77
CA LEU A 132 -24.63 29.21 33.76
C LEU A 132 -25.71 30.02 34.49
N GLU A 133 -26.72 30.47 33.75
CA GLU A 133 -27.89 31.17 34.30
C GLU A 133 -28.66 30.25 35.25
N LYS A 134 -28.92 29.00 34.87
CA LYS A 134 -29.58 28.02 35.73
C LYS A 134 -28.76 27.68 36.97
N ALA A 135 -27.44 27.53 36.83
CA ALA A 135 -26.54 27.20 37.94
C ALA A 135 -26.44 28.33 38.98
N THR A 136 -26.67 29.59 38.58
CA THR A 136 -26.59 30.78 39.44
C THR A 136 -27.96 31.35 39.83
N GLU A 137 -29.04 30.65 39.51
CA GLU A 137 -30.43 31.10 39.70
C GLU A 137 -30.70 32.47 39.05
N GLY A 138 -30.19 32.67 37.83
CA GLY A 138 -30.31 33.92 37.11
C GLY A 138 -29.34 35.01 37.58
N PHE A 139 -28.18 34.62 38.13
CA PHE A 139 -27.24 35.54 38.80
C PHE A 139 -27.91 36.33 39.92
N ALA A 140 -28.69 35.63 40.76
CA ALA A 140 -29.40 36.22 41.89
C ALA A 140 -28.44 36.89 42.88
N LYS A 141 -28.88 37.97 43.53
CA LYS A 141 -28.03 38.72 44.47
C LYS A 141 -27.73 37.93 45.74
N GLU A 142 -28.64 37.05 46.16
CA GLU A 142 -28.41 36.15 47.30
C GLU A 142 -27.23 35.19 47.11
N ASN A 143 -26.94 34.83 45.87
CA ASN A 143 -25.83 33.94 45.53
C ASN A 143 -24.54 34.71 45.21
N MET A 144 -24.52 36.04 45.35
CA MET A 144 -23.32 36.86 45.13
C MET A 144 -22.39 36.80 46.34
N LEU A 145 -21.21 36.22 46.15
CA LEU A 145 -20.20 36.10 47.20
C LEU A 145 -19.34 37.37 47.29
N TRP A 146 -19.01 37.96 46.13
CA TRP A 146 -18.15 39.13 46.09
C TRP A 146 -18.38 39.97 44.84
N LYS A 147 -18.13 41.29 44.96
CA LYS A 147 -18.13 42.23 43.84
C LYS A 147 -17.03 43.27 44.01
N GLY A 148 -16.23 43.46 42.96
CA GLY A 148 -15.22 44.51 42.93
C GLY A 148 -14.72 44.80 41.51
N GLY A 149 -14.58 46.09 41.19
CA GLY A 149 -14.21 46.53 39.85
C GLY A 149 -15.20 46.02 38.79
N LYS A 150 -14.69 45.23 37.84
CA LYS A 150 -15.46 44.60 36.74
C LYS A 150 -15.80 43.13 36.97
N THR A 151 -15.44 42.60 38.14
CA THR A 151 -15.56 41.19 38.46
C THR A 151 -16.64 40.99 39.52
N GLU A 152 -17.52 40.04 39.26
CA GLU A 152 -18.57 39.58 40.18
C GLU A 152 -18.39 38.07 40.38
N ILE A 153 -18.40 37.60 41.62
CA ILE A 153 -18.25 36.19 41.97
C ILE A 153 -19.58 35.70 42.55
N TYR A 154 -20.12 34.66 41.92
CA TYR A 154 -21.37 34.03 42.33
C TYR A 154 -21.12 32.59 42.78
N LYS A 155 -21.83 32.17 43.81
CA LYS A 155 -22.02 30.76 44.14
C LYS A 155 -23.00 30.15 43.14
N GLY A 156 -22.71 28.96 42.65
CA GLY A 156 -23.61 28.21 41.79
C GLY A 156 -23.56 26.72 42.06
N TRP A 157 -24.53 26.01 41.50
CA TRP A 157 -24.64 24.55 41.60
C TRP A 157 -24.67 23.94 40.21
N LEU A 158 -23.77 22.99 39.96
CA LEU A 158 -23.77 22.20 38.74
C LEU A 158 -24.96 21.25 38.72
N VAL A 159 -25.29 20.73 37.53
CA VAL A 159 -26.39 19.75 37.34
C VAL A 159 -26.18 18.49 38.19
N ASP A 160 -24.92 18.19 38.47
CA ASP A 160 -24.41 17.04 39.20
C ASP A 160 -24.50 17.25 40.73
N GLY A 161 -24.88 18.45 41.20
CA GLY A 161 -25.03 18.81 42.62
C GLY A 161 -23.81 19.49 43.25
N ASP A 162 -22.69 19.55 42.52
CA ASP A 162 -21.46 20.18 43.00
C ASP A 162 -21.58 21.70 43.10
N GLU A 163 -21.17 22.24 44.24
CA GLU A 163 -21.06 23.68 44.46
C GLU A 163 -19.81 24.25 43.79
N VAL A 164 -19.97 25.34 43.05
CA VAL A 164 -18.90 25.99 42.28
C VAL A 164 -18.92 27.50 42.45
N GLU A 165 -17.75 28.13 42.33
CA GLU A 165 -17.61 29.58 42.21
C GLU A 165 -17.55 29.99 40.75
N ILE A 166 -18.42 30.92 40.35
CA ILE A 166 -18.54 31.43 38.98
C ILE A 166 -18.05 32.88 38.95
N ASN A 167 -16.93 33.08 38.25
CA ASN A 167 -16.32 34.39 38.04
C ASN A 167 -16.88 35.06 36.78
N LEU A 168 -17.75 36.04 36.96
CA LEU A 168 -18.30 36.85 35.88
C LEU A 168 -17.44 38.11 35.69
N GLN A 169 -16.85 38.26 34.51
CA GLN A 169 -16.14 39.49 34.12
C GLN A 169 -16.98 40.27 33.10
N ARG A 170 -17.47 41.45 33.49
CA ARG A 170 -18.20 42.32 32.56
C ARG A 170 -17.23 43.11 31.68
N GLY A 171 -16.99 42.61 30.46
CA GLY A 171 -16.29 43.36 29.42
C GLY A 171 -17.19 44.41 28.76
N ARG A 172 -16.63 45.55 28.32
CA ARG A 172 -17.25 46.36 27.26
C ARG A 172 -16.98 45.63 25.95
N PHE A 173 -17.99 44.99 25.37
CA PHE A 173 -17.95 44.75 23.92
C PHE A 173 -18.13 46.11 23.27
N SER A 174 -17.03 46.70 22.79
CA SER A 174 -17.16 47.75 21.78
C SER A 174 -17.72 47.06 20.55
N SER A 175 -18.97 47.40 20.21
CA SER A 175 -19.47 47.30 18.85
C SER A 175 -18.57 48.06 17.89
#